data_AF-A0A7C4UJ83-F1
#
_entry.id   AF-A0A7C4UJ83-F1
#
_cell.length_a   1.000
_cell.length_b   1.000
_cell.length_c   1.000
_cell.angle_alpha   90.00
_cell.angle_beta   90.00
_cell.angle_gamma   90.00
#
_symmetry.space_group_name_H-M   'P 1'
#
loop_
_entity.id
_entity.type
_entity.pdbx_description
1 polymer ?
#
loop_
_entity_poly.entity_id
_entity_poly.type
_entity_poly.pdbx_seq_one_letter_code
_entity_poly.pdbx_strand_id
1 'polypeptide(L)'
;ELWRTDIGKYKDSGYTDRWGGGPRSTPTVDGKHLYVLGVNGDLVCLATDGKVIWSKNLIKEQNGKMMSGWGYSESPLVDGYQVVVTPGGSGGAMAAFDKMSGKLLWRSKGAVDTAAYSSIVTTEIDGVKQYVNLTGTGVIGISTKGETLWTYKREGHRTAVIPTAICKDNYVYVTAGYGCGCDLIKIVRDGGKFKAEKVYANKNMVNHHGGVVLVGGFIYGYSDGRGWVCQDFMTGENKWEEKGRGTPGKGSVTYADGHLYCYDESDGKLVVAVASPSGWKETGRFSLPQKSDLRKPSGKIWTHPVIANGKLYLRDQDLLFCFDVAAQ
;
A
#
# COMPACT_ATOMS: atom_id res chain seq x y z
N GLU A 1 22.92 1.33 -16.26
CA GLU A 1 21.89 0.30 -16.04
C GLU A 1 22.59 -1.04 -15.90
N LEU A 2 22.30 -1.83 -14.84
CA LEU A 2 22.97 -3.11 -14.61
C LEU A 2 22.32 -4.26 -15.40
N TRP A 3 21.00 -4.27 -15.50
CA TRP A 3 20.20 -5.19 -16.32
C TRP A 3 18.78 -4.64 -16.48
N ARG A 4 18.06 -5.22 -17.44
CA ARG A 4 16.62 -4.97 -17.70
C ARG A 4 15.96 -6.25 -18.16
N THR A 5 14.75 -6.50 -17.67
CA THR A 5 13.97 -7.69 -18.01
C THR A 5 12.52 -7.29 -18.30
N ASP A 6 12.02 -7.73 -19.46
CA ASP A 6 10.62 -7.56 -19.82
C ASP A 6 9.78 -8.61 -19.07
N ILE A 7 8.97 -8.15 -18.11
CA ILE A 7 8.14 -9.02 -17.25
C ILE A 7 6.71 -9.19 -17.75
N GLY A 8 6.27 -8.40 -18.73
CA GLY A 8 4.90 -8.44 -19.25
C GLY A 8 4.66 -7.40 -20.35
N LYS A 9 3.65 -7.64 -21.19
CA LYS A 9 3.22 -6.65 -22.18
C LYS A 9 2.30 -5.64 -21.52
N TYR A 10 2.73 -4.39 -21.45
CA TYR A 10 1.85 -3.28 -21.09
C TYR A 10 0.90 -3.02 -22.26
N LYS A 11 -0.40 -3.24 -22.04
CA LYS A 11 -1.44 -2.92 -23.03
C LYS A 11 -1.86 -1.48 -22.79
N ASP A 12 -1.57 -0.63 -23.76
CA ASP A 12 -2.05 0.73 -23.83
C ASP A 12 -3.59 0.72 -23.78
N SER A 13 -4.16 1.27 -22.69
CA SER A 13 -5.59 1.52 -22.57
C SER A 13 -5.91 3.02 -22.59
N GLY A 14 -4.94 3.87 -22.96
CA GLY A 14 -5.04 5.33 -23.08
C GLY A 14 -5.18 6.08 -21.74
N TYR A 15 -5.87 5.51 -20.76
CA TYR A 15 -6.06 6.12 -19.43
C TYR A 15 -4.83 5.99 -18.53
N THR A 16 -4.06 4.91 -18.68
CA THR A 16 -2.98 4.55 -17.76
C THR A 16 -1.68 5.31 -17.98
N ASP A 17 -1.41 5.82 -19.19
CA ASP A 17 -0.14 6.47 -19.54
C ASP A 17 -0.08 7.96 -19.18
N ARG A 18 -1.23 8.64 -19.12
CA ARG A 18 -1.30 10.04 -18.71
C ARG A 18 -0.75 10.29 -17.30
N TRP A 19 -0.72 9.27 -16.44
CA TRP A 19 -0.34 9.38 -15.03
C TRP A 19 1.04 8.80 -14.72
N GLY A 20 1.83 8.46 -15.74
CA GLY A 20 3.06 7.70 -15.60
C GLY A 20 2.78 6.21 -15.80
N GLY A 21 3.15 5.70 -16.98
CA GLY A 21 3.02 4.29 -17.33
C GLY A 21 4.00 3.39 -16.58
N GLY A 22 3.96 2.08 -16.85
CA GLY A 22 4.90 1.11 -16.29
C GLY A 22 4.43 0.41 -15.00
N PRO A 23 5.30 -0.40 -14.37
CA PRO A 23 4.96 -1.16 -13.17
C PRO A 23 4.66 -0.23 -11.99
N ARG A 24 3.60 -0.56 -11.26
CA ARG A 24 3.08 0.24 -10.13
C ARG A 24 3.35 -0.41 -8.77
N SER A 25 3.66 -1.70 -8.80
CA SER A 25 3.97 -2.52 -7.63
C SER A 25 5.44 -2.35 -7.24
N THR A 26 5.71 -2.39 -5.93
CA THR A 26 7.09 -2.49 -5.45
C THR A 26 7.51 -3.96 -5.47
N PRO A 27 8.66 -4.32 -6.09
CA PRO A 27 9.21 -5.67 -5.99
C PRO A 27 9.51 -6.05 -4.55
N THR A 28 9.30 -7.33 -4.21
CA THR A 28 9.80 -7.89 -2.95
C THR A 28 11.06 -8.69 -3.22
N VAL A 29 12.14 -8.35 -2.52
CA VAL A 29 13.42 -9.07 -2.59
C VAL A 29 13.51 -10.06 -1.45
N ASP A 30 13.79 -11.34 -1.75
CA ASP A 30 14.02 -12.40 -0.78
C ASP A 30 15.25 -13.22 -1.18
N GLY A 31 16.37 -12.99 -0.48
CA GLY A 31 17.66 -13.60 -0.79
C GLY A 31 18.15 -13.28 -2.20
N LYS A 32 18.16 -14.30 -3.08
CA LYS A 32 18.64 -14.19 -4.47
C LYS A 32 17.52 -13.99 -5.48
N HIS A 33 16.28 -13.78 -5.03
CA HIS A 33 15.11 -13.67 -5.89
C HIS A 33 14.36 -12.35 -5.68
N LEU A 34 13.69 -11.89 -6.73
CA LEU A 34 12.77 -10.76 -6.72
C LEU A 34 11.40 -11.24 -7.21
N TYR A 35 10.36 -10.84 -6.50
CA TYR A 35 8.96 -11.11 -6.85
C TYR A 35 8.30 -9.81 -7.29
N VAL A 36 7.87 -9.77 -8.54
CA VAL A 36 7.35 -8.57 -9.19
C VAL A 36 5.95 -8.83 -9.70
N LEU A 37 5.05 -7.86 -9.50
CA LEU A 37 3.71 -7.89 -10.06
C LEU A 37 3.53 -6.76 -11.07
N GLY A 38 3.35 -7.11 -12.34
CA GLY A 38 3.03 -6.17 -13.41
C GLY A 38 1.56 -5.73 -13.38
N VAL A 39 1.29 -4.57 -14.00
CA VAL A 39 -0.05 -3.95 -14.06
C VAL A 39 -1.12 -4.89 -14.63
N ASN A 40 -0.74 -5.79 -15.55
CA ASN A 40 -1.64 -6.75 -16.20
C ASN A 40 -1.72 -8.12 -15.47
N GLY A 41 -1.29 -8.15 -14.21
CA GLY A 41 -1.32 -9.35 -13.39
C GLY A 41 -0.17 -10.31 -13.67
N ASP A 42 0.92 -9.86 -14.30
CA ASP A 42 2.11 -10.68 -14.53
C ASP A 42 2.90 -10.80 -13.23
N LEU A 43 2.75 -11.92 -12.52
CA LEU A 43 3.52 -12.26 -11.33
C LEU A 43 4.78 -13.01 -11.76
N VAL A 44 5.95 -12.41 -11.55
CA VAL A 44 7.22 -12.91 -12.06
C VAL A 44 8.22 -13.05 -10.92
N CYS A 45 8.90 -14.19 -10.87
CA CYS A 45 10.09 -14.36 -10.06
C CYS A 45 11.33 -14.18 -10.94
N LEU A 46 12.22 -13.29 -10.53
CA LEU A 46 13.52 -13.02 -11.16
C LEU A 46 14.64 -13.44 -10.20
N ALA A 47 15.80 -13.81 -10.72
CA ALA A 47 17.03 -13.75 -9.96
C ALA A 47 17.55 -12.30 -9.88
N THR A 48 18.48 -12.02 -8.96
CA THR A 48 19.06 -10.68 -8.76
C THR A 48 19.87 -10.14 -9.94
N ASP A 49 20.18 -10.99 -10.92
CA ASP A 49 20.78 -10.63 -12.21
C ASP A 49 19.75 -10.35 -13.31
N GLY A 50 18.45 -10.40 -12.99
CA GLY A 50 17.35 -10.15 -13.91
C GLY A 50 16.82 -11.39 -14.64
N LYS A 51 17.44 -12.58 -14.49
CA LYS A 51 16.96 -13.79 -15.16
C LYS A 51 15.58 -14.21 -14.65
N VAL A 52 14.63 -14.46 -15.56
CA VAL A 52 13.32 -15.02 -15.21
C VAL A 52 13.47 -16.45 -14.72
N ILE A 53 12.96 -16.74 -13.53
CA ILE A 53 12.87 -18.09 -12.95
C ILE A 53 11.53 -18.73 -13.29
N TRP A 54 10.44 -18.00 -13.04
CA TRP A 54 9.09 -18.41 -13.42
C TRP A 54 8.20 -17.18 -13.63
N SER A 55 7.11 -17.36 -14.36
CA SER A 55 6.10 -16.33 -14.62
C SER A 55 4.69 -16.93 -14.58
N LYS A 56 3.76 -16.16 -14.03
CA LYS A 56 2.33 -16.47 -13.89
C LYS A 56 1.50 -15.25 -14.23
N ASN A 57 0.27 -15.45 -14.71
CA ASN A 57 -0.66 -14.35 -14.92
C ASN A 57 -1.93 -14.50 -14.06
N LEU A 58 -2.16 -13.56 -13.14
CA LEU A 58 -3.27 -13.57 -12.19
C LEU A 58 -4.63 -13.51 -12.88
N ILE A 59 -4.75 -12.80 -14.00
CA ILE A 59 -6.02 -12.67 -14.73
C ILE A 59 -6.31 -13.98 -15.48
N LYS A 60 -5.38 -14.41 -16.34
CA LYS A 60 -5.56 -15.53 -17.26
C LYS A 60 -5.56 -16.89 -16.57
N GLU A 61 -4.71 -17.09 -15.57
CA GLU A 61 -4.54 -18.39 -14.91
C GLU A 61 -5.37 -18.52 -13.63
N GLN A 62 -5.75 -17.41 -12.98
CA GLN A 62 -6.41 -17.44 -11.66
C GLN A 62 -7.81 -16.80 -11.65
N ASN A 63 -8.36 -16.47 -12.81
CA ASN A 63 -9.63 -15.74 -12.97
C ASN A 63 -9.65 -14.43 -12.17
N GLY A 64 -8.50 -13.76 -12.11
CA GLY A 64 -8.31 -12.53 -11.35
C GLY A 64 -9.15 -11.38 -11.92
N LYS A 65 -9.62 -10.51 -11.03
CA LYS A 65 -10.47 -9.37 -11.37
C LYS A 65 -10.17 -8.20 -10.45
N MET A 66 -9.73 -7.09 -11.04
CA MET A 66 -9.57 -5.80 -10.37
C MET A 66 -10.93 -5.12 -10.16
N MET A 67 -11.02 -4.31 -9.11
CA MET A 67 -12.21 -3.49 -8.82
C MET A 67 -12.41 -2.39 -9.88
N SER A 68 -11.33 -1.93 -10.51
CA SER A 68 -11.33 -0.89 -11.54
C SER A 68 -10.26 -1.15 -12.60
N GLY A 69 -10.29 -0.36 -13.68
CA GLY A 69 -9.48 -0.59 -14.89
C GLY A 69 -8.02 -0.14 -14.81
N TRP A 70 -7.44 0.15 -13.63
CA TRP A 70 -6.07 0.67 -13.51
C TRP A 70 -5.02 -0.42 -13.24
N GLY A 71 -5.42 -1.69 -13.26
CA GLY A 71 -4.51 -2.83 -13.12
C GLY A 71 -3.89 -2.96 -11.73
N TYR A 72 -3.07 -3.98 -11.54
CA TYR A 72 -2.51 -4.34 -10.23
C TYR A 72 -1.39 -3.38 -9.80
N SER A 73 -1.32 -3.10 -8.49
CA SER A 73 -0.23 -2.31 -7.88
C SER A 73 0.17 -2.79 -6.48
N GLU A 74 -0.39 -3.90 -5.98
CA GLU A 74 0.04 -4.44 -4.68
C GLU A 74 1.48 -4.94 -4.77
N SER A 75 2.22 -4.86 -3.67
CA SER A 75 3.55 -5.46 -3.57
C SER A 75 3.39 -6.94 -3.18
N PRO A 76 3.96 -7.91 -3.93
CA PRO A 76 3.85 -9.32 -3.58
C PRO A 76 4.41 -9.61 -2.18
N LEU A 77 3.64 -10.28 -1.33
CA LEU A 77 4.10 -10.64 0.01
C LEU A 77 4.87 -11.97 -0.06
N VAL A 78 6.11 -12.01 0.42
CA VAL A 78 6.84 -13.28 0.63
C VAL A 78 6.69 -13.69 2.10
N ASP A 79 6.17 -14.89 2.36
CA ASP A 79 6.08 -15.48 3.69
C ASP A 79 6.55 -16.94 3.68
N GLY A 80 7.73 -17.18 4.24
CA GLY A 80 8.36 -18.50 4.24
C GLY A 80 8.63 -19.02 2.83
N TYR A 81 7.94 -20.08 2.43
CA TYR A 81 8.03 -20.70 1.10
C TYR A 81 6.98 -20.17 0.11
N GLN A 82 6.13 -19.23 0.54
CA GLN A 82 5.00 -18.75 -0.25
C GLN A 82 5.27 -17.33 -0.76
N VAL A 83 4.79 -17.04 -1.97
CA VAL A 83 4.50 -15.68 -2.43
C VAL A 83 2.99 -15.51 -2.51
N VAL A 84 2.47 -14.53 -1.78
CA VAL A 84 1.05 -14.28 -1.57
C VAL A 84 0.65 -12.98 -2.28
N VAL A 85 -0.43 -13.05 -3.03
CA VAL A 85 -1.00 -11.95 -3.83
C VAL A 85 -2.53 -12.01 -3.78
N THR A 86 -3.16 -11.01 -4.36
CA THR A 86 -4.60 -10.78 -4.39
C THR A 86 -5.08 -10.71 -5.83
N PRO A 87 -5.24 -11.84 -6.54
CA PRO A 87 -5.83 -11.84 -7.88
C PRO A 87 -7.27 -11.29 -7.88
N GLY A 88 -7.98 -11.39 -6.76
CA GLY A 88 -9.41 -11.15 -6.72
C GLY A 88 -10.19 -12.13 -7.59
N GLY A 89 -11.45 -11.80 -7.83
CA GLY A 89 -12.31 -12.52 -8.77
C GLY A 89 -12.91 -13.81 -8.21
N SER A 90 -13.56 -14.56 -9.09
CA SER A 90 -14.40 -15.72 -8.71
C SER A 90 -13.63 -16.90 -8.13
N GLY A 91 -12.31 -16.95 -8.34
CA GLY A 91 -11.44 -17.98 -7.75
C GLY A 91 -11.13 -17.76 -6.26
N GLY A 92 -11.56 -16.64 -5.66
CA GLY A 92 -11.20 -16.20 -4.32
C GLY A 92 -10.40 -14.90 -4.33
N ALA A 93 -10.46 -14.12 -3.25
CA ALA A 93 -9.77 -12.85 -3.17
C ALA A 93 -8.23 -12.99 -3.26
N MET A 94 -7.65 -13.93 -2.52
CA MET A 94 -6.19 -14.11 -2.40
C MET A 94 -5.69 -15.41 -3.01
N ALA A 95 -4.40 -15.48 -3.29
CA ALA A 95 -3.70 -16.67 -3.76
C ALA A 95 -2.31 -16.74 -3.14
N ALA A 96 -1.80 -17.96 -2.97
CA ALA A 96 -0.37 -18.17 -2.76
C ALA A 96 0.21 -19.15 -3.76
N PHE A 97 1.46 -18.90 -4.10
CA PHE A 97 2.28 -19.73 -4.96
C PHE A 97 3.53 -20.14 -4.21
N ASP A 98 4.06 -21.32 -4.53
CA ASP A 98 5.38 -21.72 -4.11
C ASP A 98 6.41 -20.76 -4.70
N LYS A 99 7.21 -20.13 -3.84
CA LYS A 99 8.07 -19.01 -4.23
C LYS A 99 9.19 -19.43 -5.19
N MET A 100 9.55 -20.71 -5.23
CA MET A 100 10.66 -21.22 -6.04
C MET A 100 10.20 -21.70 -7.41
N SER A 101 9.02 -22.32 -7.48
CA SER A 101 8.49 -22.94 -8.71
C SER A 101 7.35 -22.16 -9.36
N GLY A 102 6.72 -21.23 -8.65
CA GLY A 102 5.51 -20.53 -9.09
C GLY A 102 4.27 -21.43 -9.14
N LYS A 103 4.32 -22.65 -8.56
CA LYS A 103 3.17 -23.55 -8.49
C LYS A 103 2.11 -22.96 -7.55
N LEU A 104 0.85 -22.91 -7.98
CA LEU A 104 -0.26 -22.51 -7.12
C LEU A 104 -0.36 -23.46 -5.92
N LEU A 105 -0.38 -22.89 -4.71
CA LEU A 105 -0.57 -23.62 -3.45
C LEU A 105 -2.03 -23.58 -3.02
N TRP A 106 -2.63 -22.39 -3.05
CA TRP A 106 -4.04 -22.21 -2.71
C TRP A 106 -4.61 -20.93 -3.31
N ARG A 107 -5.94 -20.93 -3.47
CA ARG A 107 -6.77 -19.74 -3.60
C ARG A 107 -7.64 -19.64 -2.36
N SER A 108 -7.92 -18.41 -1.89
CA SER A 108 -8.66 -18.25 -0.65
C SER A 108 -10.10 -18.76 -0.78
N LYS A 109 -10.58 -19.48 0.24
CA LYS A 109 -11.97 -19.99 0.28
C LYS A 109 -12.85 -19.08 1.14
N GLY A 110 -14.09 -18.87 0.71
CA GLY A 110 -15.09 -18.06 1.42
C GLY A 110 -15.13 -16.60 0.98
N ALA A 111 -14.00 -15.88 1.08
CA ALA A 111 -13.89 -14.50 0.61
C ALA A 111 -13.70 -14.46 -0.92
N VAL A 112 -14.75 -14.01 -1.61
CA VAL A 112 -14.75 -13.73 -3.05
C VAL A 112 -15.03 -12.24 -3.24
N ASP A 113 -14.03 -11.51 -3.72
CA ASP A 113 -14.12 -10.08 -4.03
C ASP A 113 -13.12 -9.73 -5.13
N THR A 114 -13.28 -8.57 -5.74
CA THR A 114 -12.30 -7.99 -6.64
C THR A 114 -11.05 -7.52 -5.89
N ALA A 115 -9.90 -7.59 -6.56
CA ALA A 115 -8.66 -7.02 -6.08
C ALA A 115 -8.74 -5.49 -6.07
N ALA A 116 -8.04 -4.88 -5.13
CA ALA A 116 -7.82 -3.43 -5.09
C ALA A 116 -6.33 -3.12 -5.32
N TYR A 117 -5.84 -2.02 -4.73
CA TYR A 117 -4.46 -1.55 -4.91
C TYR A 117 -3.61 -1.69 -3.63
N SER A 118 -4.27 -1.94 -2.49
CA SER A 118 -3.64 -2.19 -1.18
C SER A 118 -2.75 -3.44 -1.21
N SER A 119 -1.63 -3.37 -0.50
CA SER A 119 -0.76 -4.54 -0.28
C SER A 119 -1.23 -5.35 0.93
N ILE A 120 -0.86 -6.64 0.94
CA ILE A 120 -1.18 -7.56 2.03
C ILE A 120 -0.28 -7.27 3.23
N VAL A 121 -0.88 -7.25 4.42
CA VAL A 121 -0.15 -7.17 5.70
C VAL A 121 -0.23 -8.51 6.41
N THR A 122 0.89 -8.96 6.95
CA THR A 122 0.91 -10.11 7.88
C THR A 122 0.79 -9.59 9.30
N THR A 123 -0.11 -10.17 10.09
CA THR A 123 -0.29 -9.81 11.50
C THR A 123 -0.66 -11.04 12.31
N GLU A 124 -0.47 -10.97 13.61
CA GLU A 124 -1.02 -11.91 14.57
C GLU A 124 -2.20 -11.25 15.28
N ILE A 125 -3.36 -11.93 15.34
CA ILE A 125 -4.52 -11.48 16.12
C ILE A 125 -4.93 -12.65 16.98
N ASP A 126 -5.02 -12.42 18.28
CA ASP A 126 -5.35 -13.45 19.26
C ASP A 126 -4.51 -14.74 19.09
N GLY A 127 -3.20 -14.56 18.91
CA GLY A 127 -2.24 -15.67 18.76
C GLY A 127 -2.27 -16.38 17.40
N VAL A 128 -3.05 -15.91 16.42
CA VAL A 128 -3.15 -16.52 15.09
C VAL A 128 -2.58 -15.60 14.02
N LYS A 129 -1.52 -16.07 13.37
CA LYS A 129 -0.96 -15.43 12.18
C LYS A 129 -1.96 -15.48 11.03
N GLN A 130 -2.21 -14.34 10.42
CA GLN A 130 -3.09 -14.18 9.28
C GLN A 130 -2.65 -13.06 8.36
N TYR A 131 -3.18 -13.08 7.14
CA TYR A 131 -3.03 -12.05 6.14
C TYR A 131 -4.25 -11.13 6.16
N VAL A 132 -4.01 -9.83 6.16
CA VAL A 132 -5.03 -8.80 6.07
C VAL A 132 -4.87 -8.06 4.75
N ASN A 133 -5.96 -7.89 4.00
CA ASN A 133 -5.96 -7.03 2.83
C ASN A 133 -7.29 -6.27 2.68
N LEU A 134 -7.22 -5.09 2.06
CA LEU A 134 -8.37 -4.35 1.58
C LEU A 134 -8.66 -4.80 0.13
N THR A 135 -9.87 -5.29 -0.09
CA THR A 135 -10.39 -5.69 -1.40
C THR A 135 -11.37 -4.64 -1.92
N GLY A 136 -11.96 -4.87 -3.09
CA GLY A 136 -12.81 -3.87 -3.75
C GLY A 136 -14.03 -3.42 -2.93
N THR A 137 -14.54 -4.25 -2.01
CA THR A 137 -15.73 -3.93 -1.20
C THR A 137 -15.48 -3.84 0.30
N GLY A 138 -14.28 -4.16 0.80
CA GLY A 138 -14.06 -4.29 2.23
C GLY A 138 -12.66 -4.72 2.64
N VAL A 139 -12.58 -5.34 3.81
CA VAL A 139 -11.36 -5.86 4.42
C VAL A 139 -11.56 -7.33 4.73
N ILE A 140 -10.53 -8.13 4.50
CA ILE A 140 -10.55 -9.58 4.78
C ILE A 140 -9.36 -9.98 5.63
N GLY A 141 -9.59 -10.97 6.50
CA GLY A 141 -8.55 -11.71 7.20
C GLY A 141 -8.53 -13.15 6.71
N ILE A 142 -7.39 -13.59 6.17
CA ILE A 142 -7.19 -14.93 5.59
C ILE A 142 -6.07 -15.64 6.34
N SER A 143 -6.28 -16.90 6.72
CA SER A 143 -5.23 -17.71 7.34
C SER A 143 -4.05 -17.97 6.38
N THR A 144 -2.93 -18.42 6.91
CA THR A 144 -1.73 -18.80 6.11
C THR A 144 -1.94 -19.99 5.17
N LYS A 145 -3.12 -20.62 5.22
CA LYS A 145 -3.55 -21.74 4.37
C LYS A 145 -4.70 -21.39 3.43
N GLY A 146 -5.11 -20.12 3.36
CA GLY A 146 -6.16 -19.64 2.44
C GLY A 146 -7.59 -19.73 2.96
N GLU A 147 -7.83 -20.14 4.20
CA GLU A 147 -9.19 -20.13 4.78
C GLU A 147 -9.54 -18.72 5.26
N THR A 148 -10.75 -18.24 4.93
CA THR A 148 -11.25 -16.94 5.42
C THR A 148 -11.54 -17.03 6.92
N LEU A 149 -10.91 -16.15 7.69
CA LEU A 149 -11.10 -16.04 9.13
C LEU A 149 -12.21 -15.04 9.45
N TRP A 150 -12.23 -13.90 8.77
CA TRP A 150 -13.24 -12.86 8.93
C TRP A 150 -13.31 -11.96 7.69
N THR A 151 -14.44 -11.27 7.54
CA THR A 151 -14.64 -10.24 6.52
C THR A 151 -15.30 -9.02 7.17
N TYR A 152 -15.05 -7.85 6.59
CA TYR A 152 -15.65 -6.58 7.00
C TYR A 152 -15.98 -5.75 5.77
N LYS A 153 -17.27 -5.52 5.52
CA LYS A 153 -17.72 -4.70 4.39
C LYS A 153 -17.57 -3.22 4.73
N ARG A 154 -17.04 -2.43 3.79
CA ARG A 154 -16.95 -0.98 3.93
C ARG A 154 -17.93 -0.27 3.01
N GLU A 155 -18.42 0.87 3.44
CA GLU A 155 -19.32 1.71 2.65
C GLU A 155 -18.55 2.70 1.77
N GLY A 156 -19.11 3.09 0.62
CA GLY A 156 -18.56 4.15 -0.25
C GLY A 156 -17.46 3.72 -1.22
N HIS A 157 -16.99 2.47 -1.17
CA HIS A 157 -15.92 1.96 -2.05
C HIS A 157 -16.41 1.74 -3.47
N ARG A 158 -16.05 2.64 -4.40
CA ARG A 158 -16.49 2.55 -5.80
C ARG A 158 -15.40 2.81 -6.84
N THR A 159 -14.25 3.34 -6.43
CA THR A 159 -13.23 3.82 -7.38
C THR A 159 -11.91 3.10 -7.19
N ALA A 160 -11.24 3.33 -6.06
CA ALA A 160 -9.99 2.66 -5.73
C ALA A 160 -9.71 2.67 -4.23
N VAL A 161 -9.05 1.60 -3.77
CA VAL A 161 -8.58 1.42 -2.40
C VAL A 161 -7.08 1.16 -2.44
N ILE A 162 -6.30 2.18 -2.08
CA ILE A 162 -4.84 2.22 -2.22
C ILE A 162 -4.10 2.05 -0.89
N PRO A 163 -4.48 2.73 0.20
CA PRO A 163 -3.70 2.67 1.44
C PRO A 163 -3.68 1.25 2.02
N THR A 164 -2.47 0.79 2.37
CA THR A 164 -2.27 -0.50 3.05
C THR A 164 -2.77 -0.40 4.50
N ALA A 165 -3.40 -1.46 5.00
CA ALA A 165 -3.91 -1.51 6.38
C ALA A 165 -2.81 -1.27 7.41
N ILE A 166 -3.17 -0.64 8.53
CA ILE A 166 -2.35 -0.66 9.74
C ILE A 166 -2.95 -1.72 10.68
N CYS A 167 -2.17 -2.74 11.02
CA CYS A 167 -2.54 -3.74 12.02
C CYS A 167 -1.75 -3.48 13.31
N LYS A 168 -2.46 -3.41 14.44
CA LYS A 168 -1.85 -3.32 15.77
C LYS A 168 -2.68 -4.12 16.76
N ASP A 169 -2.05 -5.09 17.39
CA ASP A 169 -2.72 -6.04 18.28
C ASP A 169 -3.93 -6.67 17.56
N ASN A 170 -5.12 -6.56 18.16
CA ASN A 170 -6.37 -7.06 17.59
C ASN A 170 -7.13 -6.01 16.76
N TYR A 171 -6.46 -4.93 16.35
CA TYR A 171 -7.09 -3.82 15.62
C TYR A 171 -6.53 -3.67 14.21
N VAL A 172 -7.43 -3.39 13.28
CA VAL A 172 -7.13 -3.13 11.87
C VAL A 172 -7.70 -1.77 11.52
N TYR A 173 -6.81 -0.82 11.22
CA TYR A 173 -7.17 0.50 10.74
C TYR A 173 -7.02 0.57 9.22
N VAL A 174 -8.04 1.14 8.58
CA VAL A 174 -8.12 1.26 7.12
C VAL A 174 -8.63 2.63 6.73
N THR A 175 -8.14 3.15 5.59
CA THR A 175 -8.59 4.42 5.02
C THR A 175 -8.63 4.30 3.50
N ALA A 176 -9.46 5.11 2.86
CA ALA A 176 -9.51 5.24 1.42
C ALA A 176 -9.96 6.65 1.00
N GLY A 177 -9.50 7.07 -0.17
CA GLY A 177 -9.81 8.34 -0.80
C GLY A 177 -11.25 8.39 -1.33
N TYR A 178 -11.49 9.28 -2.29
CA TYR A 178 -12.78 9.36 -3.00
C TYR A 178 -13.99 9.53 -2.05
N GLY A 179 -13.78 10.19 -0.91
CA GLY A 179 -14.81 10.45 0.09
C GLY A 179 -15.19 9.27 0.99
N CYS A 180 -14.47 8.14 0.92
CA CYS A 180 -14.75 6.94 1.74
C CYS A 180 -14.47 7.19 3.24
N GLY A 181 -13.29 7.73 3.56
CA GLY A 181 -12.87 7.93 4.95
C GLY A 181 -12.15 6.73 5.55
N CYS A 182 -12.23 6.60 6.87
CA CYS A 182 -11.50 5.61 7.64
C CYS A 182 -12.36 4.84 8.64
N ASP A 183 -11.91 3.64 8.98
CA ASP A 183 -12.52 2.74 9.93
C ASP A 183 -11.44 2.18 10.86
N LEU A 184 -11.77 2.01 12.14
CA LEU A 184 -11.03 1.11 13.02
C LEU A 184 -11.90 -0.11 13.30
N ILE A 185 -11.33 -1.29 13.09
CA ILE A 185 -12.00 -2.58 13.20
C ILE A 185 -11.28 -3.37 14.30
N LYS A 186 -12.02 -3.82 15.32
CA LYS A 186 -11.54 -4.79 16.29
C LYS A 186 -11.87 -6.18 15.79
N ILE A 187 -10.89 -7.06 15.77
CA ILE A 187 -11.09 -8.46 15.48
C ILE A 187 -11.19 -9.21 16.81
N VAL A 188 -12.33 -9.82 17.06
CA VAL A 188 -12.58 -10.63 18.25
C VAL A 188 -12.58 -12.10 17.88
N ARG A 189 -12.11 -12.94 18.80
CA ARG A 189 -12.17 -14.39 18.65
C ARG A 189 -13.09 -14.96 19.71
N ASP A 190 -14.10 -15.72 19.28
CA ASP A 190 -15.05 -16.40 20.15
C ASP A 190 -15.30 -17.82 19.62
N GLY A 191 -15.20 -18.82 20.50
CA GLY A 191 -15.34 -20.23 20.13
C GLY A 191 -14.41 -20.67 18.98
N GLY A 192 -13.22 -20.06 18.87
CA GLY A 192 -12.26 -20.33 17.80
C GLY A 192 -12.56 -19.65 16.46
N LYS A 193 -13.67 -18.91 16.34
CA LYS A 193 -14.04 -18.14 15.14
C LYS A 193 -13.69 -16.68 15.32
N PHE A 194 -13.28 -16.03 14.23
CA PHE A 194 -13.00 -14.60 14.23
C PHE A 194 -14.21 -13.81 13.74
N LYS A 195 -14.41 -12.63 14.32
CA LYS A 195 -15.44 -11.67 13.91
C LYS A 195 -14.84 -10.27 13.88
N ALA A 196 -15.19 -9.52 12.84
CA ALA A 196 -14.83 -8.12 12.72
C ALA A 196 -15.92 -7.23 13.33
N GLU A 197 -15.52 -6.32 14.22
CA GLU A 197 -16.40 -5.38 14.90
C GLU A 197 -15.90 -3.96 14.66
N LYS A 198 -16.78 -3.10 14.13
CA LYS A 198 -16.47 -1.69 13.93
C LYS A 198 -16.31 -1.01 15.30
N VAL A 199 -15.17 -0.39 15.54
CA VAL A 199 -14.97 0.51 16.68
C VAL A 199 -15.47 1.90 16.31
N TYR A 200 -14.99 2.44 15.18
CA TYR A 200 -15.50 3.68 14.61
C TYR A 200 -15.40 3.68 13.09
N ALA A 201 -16.18 4.55 12.44
CA ALA A 201 -15.99 4.96 11.06
C ALA A 201 -16.27 6.46 10.92
N ASN A 202 -15.39 7.21 10.26
CA ASN A 202 -15.54 8.66 10.07
C ASN A 202 -14.75 9.16 8.84
N LYS A 203 -14.82 10.48 8.58
CA LYS A 203 -14.12 11.15 7.47
C LYS A 203 -12.97 12.05 7.93
N ASN A 204 -12.32 11.69 9.04
CA ASN A 204 -11.16 12.44 9.53
C ASN A 204 -9.91 12.12 8.70
N MET A 205 -9.79 10.89 8.21
CA MET A 205 -8.74 10.48 7.28
C MET A 205 -9.32 9.89 6.00
N VAL A 206 -9.35 10.68 4.94
CA VAL A 206 -9.74 10.29 3.58
C VAL A 206 -8.47 10.21 2.72
N ASN A 207 -7.64 9.20 2.97
CA ASN A 207 -6.31 9.11 2.34
C ASN A 207 -6.39 8.53 0.93
N HIS A 208 -5.86 9.28 -0.04
CA HIS A 208 -5.96 8.90 -1.45
C HIS A 208 -4.88 7.88 -1.84
N HIS A 209 -3.62 8.30 -1.98
CA HIS A 209 -2.52 7.42 -2.42
C HIS A 209 -1.39 7.28 -1.41
N GLY A 210 -1.20 8.29 -0.56
CA GLY A 210 0.03 8.48 0.21
C GLY A 210 0.22 7.61 1.44
N GLY A 211 -0.76 6.77 1.76
CA GLY A 211 -0.77 5.93 2.95
C GLY A 211 -0.76 6.73 4.25
N VAL A 212 -0.61 6.00 5.34
CA VAL A 212 -0.60 6.52 6.71
C VAL A 212 0.42 5.76 7.54
N VAL A 213 0.90 6.38 8.63
CA VAL A 213 1.79 5.73 9.61
C VAL A 213 1.16 5.78 11.00
N LEU A 214 1.39 4.74 11.80
CA LEU A 214 0.99 4.69 13.20
C LEU A 214 2.21 4.89 14.10
N VAL A 215 2.24 6.00 14.83
CA VAL A 215 3.36 6.36 15.71
C VAL A 215 2.79 6.84 17.04
N GLY A 216 3.26 6.28 18.16
CA GLY A 216 2.87 6.74 19.50
C GLY A 216 1.37 6.66 19.81
N GLY A 217 0.60 5.82 19.11
CA GLY A 217 -0.86 5.73 19.26
C GLY A 217 -1.65 6.69 18.37
N PHE A 218 -0.98 7.38 17.44
CA PHE A 218 -1.61 8.32 16.51
C PHE A 218 -1.35 7.93 15.06
N ILE A 219 -2.37 8.09 14.23
CA ILE A 219 -2.30 7.92 12.79
C ILE A 219 -1.96 9.27 12.16
N TYR A 220 -0.91 9.28 11.33
CA TYR A 220 -0.48 10.43 10.56
C TYR A 220 -0.60 10.16 9.06
N GLY A 221 -1.11 11.13 8.32
CA GLY A 221 -1.14 11.07 6.86
C GLY A 221 -1.91 12.23 6.24
N TYR A 222 -1.95 12.27 4.91
CA TYR A 222 -2.73 13.26 4.19
C TYR A 222 -4.19 12.79 4.02
N SER A 223 -5.14 13.68 4.30
CA SER A 223 -6.57 13.48 4.08
C SER A 223 -7.09 14.47 3.03
N ASP A 224 -7.83 13.95 2.06
CA ASP A 224 -8.58 14.78 1.11
C ASP A 224 -9.48 15.76 1.87
N GLY A 225 -9.47 17.02 1.41
CA GLY A 225 -10.22 18.12 2.03
C GLY A 225 -9.54 18.73 3.27
N ARG A 226 -8.94 17.93 4.16
CA ARG A 226 -8.39 18.36 5.45
C ARG A 226 -6.89 18.70 5.45
N GLY A 227 -6.10 18.14 4.52
CA GLY A 227 -4.65 18.32 4.51
C GLY A 227 -3.93 17.25 5.34
N TRP A 228 -2.83 17.59 6.01
CA TRP A 228 -2.11 16.68 6.89
C TRP A 228 -2.84 16.54 8.22
N VAL A 229 -3.05 15.31 8.66
CA VAL A 229 -3.89 15.00 9.82
C VAL A 229 -3.11 14.14 10.80
N CYS A 230 -3.28 14.45 12.08
CA CYS A 230 -3.00 13.54 13.19
C CYS A 230 -4.32 13.12 13.83
N GLN A 231 -4.57 11.82 13.86
CA GLN A 231 -5.77 11.22 14.42
C GLN A 231 -5.40 10.26 15.54
N ASP A 232 -6.13 10.30 16.66
CA ASP A 232 -6.03 9.27 17.69
C ASP A 232 -6.44 7.91 17.13
N PHE A 233 -5.56 6.90 17.25
CA PHE A 233 -5.79 5.59 16.66
C PHE A 233 -6.99 4.87 17.27
N MET A 234 -7.26 5.04 18.56
CA MET A 234 -8.28 4.27 19.27
C MET A 234 -9.65 4.95 19.24
N THR A 235 -9.68 6.27 19.38
CA THR A 235 -10.93 7.04 19.45
C THR A 235 -11.38 7.56 18.08
N GLY A 236 -10.44 7.68 17.13
CA GLY A 236 -10.69 8.29 15.83
C GLY A 236 -10.81 9.81 15.89
N GLU A 237 -10.59 10.42 17.05
CA GLU A 237 -10.60 11.86 17.26
C GLU A 237 -9.47 12.52 16.46
N ASN A 238 -9.79 13.61 15.77
CA ASN A 238 -8.81 14.40 15.08
C ASN A 238 -8.08 15.32 16.07
N LYS A 239 -6.76 15.19 16.20
CA LYS A 239 -5.94 16.02 17.10
C LYS A 239 -5.51 17.33 16.48
N TRP A 240 -5.15 17.32 15.20
CA TRP A 240 -4.87 18.53 14.43
C TRP A 240 -4.96 18.27 12.93
N GLU A 241 -5.20 19.35 12.20
CA GLU A 241 -5.12 19.42 10.74
C GLU A 241 -4.14 20.53 10.38
N GLU A 242 -3.29 20.26 9.40
CA GLU A 242 -2.38 21.24 8.83
C GLU A 242 -2.62 21.33 7.32
N LYS A 243 -3.06 22.51 6.88
CA LYS A 243 -3.37 22.80 5.48
C LYS A 243 -3.19 24.29 5.22
N GLY A 244 -2.66 24.63 4.05
CA GLY A 244 -2.64 26.01 3.58
C GLY A 244 -1.31 26.38 2.95
N ARG A 245 -1.03 27.68 2.94
CA ARG A 245 0.17 28.23 2.34
C ARG A 245 1.41 27.81 3.15
N GLY A 246 2.27 27.01 2.54
CA GLY A 246 3.55 26.61 3.13
C GLY A 246 3.62 25.13 3.50
N THR A 247 2.49 24.52 3.80
CA THR A 247 2.28 23.07 3.99
C THR A 247 2.47 22.31 2.66
N PRO A 248 3.08 21.11 2.64
CA PRO A 248 3.06 20.29 1.43
C PRO A 248 1.61 19.88 1.09
N GLY A 249 1.31 19.75 -0.20
CA GLY A 249 0.02 19.29 -0.67
C GLY A 249 -0.18 17.79 -0.44
N LYS A 250 -1.08 17.21 -1.23
CA LYS A 250 -1.35 15.77 -1.21
C LYS A 250 -0.05 15.01 -1.44
N GLY A 251 0.19 13.97 -0.66
CA GLY A 251 1.47 13.31 -0.69
C GLY A 251 1.54 12.05 0.13
N SER A 252 2.65 11.33 -0.04
CA SER A 252 3.00 10.14 0.73
C SER A 252 3.75 10.50 2.00
N VAL A 253 3.71 9.60 2.98
CA VAL A 253 4.37 9.78 4.27
C VAL A 253 5.22 8.57 4.62
N THR A 254 6.37 8.84 5.24
CA THR A 254 7.11 7.85 6.02
C THR A 254 7.52 8.43 7.37
N TYR A 255 7.88 7.57 8.30
CA TYR A 255 8.35 7.95 9.62
C TYR A 255 9.79 7.46 9.83
N ALA A 256 10.65 8.33 10.36
CA ALA A 256 11.95 7.93 10.89
C ALA A 256 12.38 8.91 11.99
N ASP A 257 12.98 8.38 13.06
CA ASP A 257 13.64 9.14 14.11
C ASP A 257 12.82 10.33 14.66
N GLY A 258 11.58 10.07 15.06
CA GLY A 258 10.69 11.10 15.62
C GLY A 258 10.06 12.06 14.59
N HIS A 259 10.34 11.88 13.30
CA HIS A 259 9.89 12.78 12.24
C HIS A 259 9.02 12.10 11.18
N LEU A 260 8.06 12.86 10.68
CA LEU A 260 7.27 12.59 9.49
C LEU A 260 7.97 13.21 8.28
N TYR A 261 8.12 12.44 7.22
CA TYR A 261 8.64 12.90 5.93
C TYR A 261 7.48 12.92 4.94
N CYS A 262 6.97 14.11 4.68
CA CYS A 262 5.75 14.41 3.94
C CYS A 262 6.08 14.81 2.50
N TYR A 263 5.79 13.95 1.53
CA TYR A 263 6.26 14.08 0.14
C TYR A 263 5.15 14.42 -0.83
N ASP A 264 5.16 15.65 -1.32
CA ASP A 264 4.13 16.19 -2.23
C ASP A 264 4.13 15.48 -3.58
N GLU A 265 2.95 14.99 -3.99
CA GLU A 265 2.77 14.21 -5.21
C GLU A 265 2.87 15.04 -6.50
N SER A 266 2.79 16.37 -6.42
CA SER A 266 2.70 17.27 -7.57
C SER A 266 4.01 17.97 -7.87
N ASP A 267 4.62 18.61 -6.88
CA ASP A 267 5.84 19.38 -7.08
C ASP A 267 7.11 18.66 -6.60
N GLY A 268 6.99 17.58 -5.82
CA GLY A 268 8.11 16.82 -5.28
C GLY A 268 8.84 17.54 -4.14
N LYS A 269 8.14 18.45 -3.44
CA LYS A 269 8.64 19.03 -2.20
C LYS A 269 8.51 18.00 -1.08
N LEU A 270 9.58 17.81 -0.32
CA LEU A 270 9.54 17.08 0.94
C LEU A 270 9.55 18.09 2.10
N VAL A 271 8.65 17.89 3.05
CA VAL A 271 8.69 18.57 4.35
C VAL A 271 8.89 17.55 5.44
N VAL A 272 9.77 17.87 6.38
CA VAL A 272 10.04 17.09 7.58
C VAL A 272 9.36 17.79 8.75
N ALA A 273 8.54 17.07 9.49
CA ALA A 273 7.82 17.58 10.64
C ALA A 273 7.94 16.63 11.83
N VAL A 274 7.86 17.14 13.05
CA VAL A 274 7.84 16.29 14.24
C VAL A 274 6.57 15.45 14.25
N ALA A 275 6.69 14.14 14.50
CA ALA A 275 5.56 13.27 14.76
C ALA A 275 5.01 13.53 16.18
N SER A 276 4.16 14.53 16.33
CA SER A 276 3.58 14.92 17.62
C SER A 276 2.05 15.04 17.55
N PRO A 277 1.29 14.59 18.56
CA PRO A 277 -0.14 14.85 18.66
C PRO A 277 -0.47 16.29 19.09
N SER A 278 0.52 17.08 19.53
CA SER A 278 0.29 18.45 20.03
C SER A 278 0.10 19.49 18.93
N GLY A 279 0.41 19.16 17.68
CA GLY A 279 0.34 20.07 16.54
C GLY A 279 1.42 19.81 15.50
N TRP A 280 1.27 20.44 14.34
CA TRP A 280 2.28 20.43 13.29
C TRP A 280 3.48 21.30 13.67
N LYS A 281 4.69 20.73 13.57
CA LYS A 281 5.94 21.47 13.73
C LYS A 281 6.92 21.04 12.64
N GLU A 282 7.04 21.85 11.61
CA GLU A 282 8.06 21.68 10.57
C GLU A 282 9.47 21.84 11.16
N THR A 283 10.37 20.93 10.82
CA THR A 283 11.80 20.95 11.20
C THR A 283 12.73 21.06 10.00
N GLY A 284 12.23 20.79 8.79
CA GLY A 284 13.02 20.93 7.58
C GLY A 284 12.18 20.85 6.32
N ARG A 285 12.76 21.30 5.21
CA ARG A 285 12.18 21.17 3.87
C ARG A 285 13.27 21.06 2.83
N PHE A 286 12.96 20.35 1.76
CA PHE A 286 13.76 20.42 0.55
C PHE A 286 12.92 20.10 -0.70
N SER A 287 13.45 20.48 -1.84
CA SER A 287 12.87 20.16 -3.15
C SER A 287 13.83 19.24 -3.89
N LEU A 288 13.29 18.37 -4.74
CA LEU A 288 14.13 17.61 -5.66
C LEU A 288 14.97 18.55 -6.53
N PRO A 289 16.25 18.20 -6.80
CA PRO A 289 17.13 19.02 -7.63
C PRO A 289 16.72 19.00 -9.11
N GLN A 290 15.96 17.99 -9.53
CA GLN A 290 15.42 17.82 -10.87
C GLN A 290 14.00 17.24 -10.79
N LYS A 291 13.16 17.57 -11.77
CA LYS A 291 11.84 16.96 -11.96
C LYS A 291 11.83 16.14 -13.25
N SER A 292 11.14 14.99 -13.21
CA SER A 292 10.94 14.17 -14.40
C SER A 292 10.04 14.87 -15.42
N ASP A 293 10.39 14.77 -16.71
CA ASP A 293 9.53 15.20 -17.80
C ASP A 293 8.30 14.29 -18.00
N LEU A 294 8.34 13.05 -17.46
CA LEU A 294 7.21 12.12 -17.47
C LEU A 294 6.04 12.59 -16.58
N ARG A 295 6.22 13.67 -15.81
CA ARG A 295 5.11 14.35 -15.13
C ARG A 295 4.13 15.03 -16.10
N LYS A 296 4.52 15.33 -17.35
CA LYS A 296 3.65 16.00 -18.31
C LYS A 296 2.72 15.00 -19.02
N PRO A 297 1.42 15.31 -19.20
CA PRO A 297 0.70 16.47 -18.70
C PRO A 297 0.15 16.28 -17.27
N SER A 298 0.16 15.05 -16.73
CA SER A 298 -0.56 14.70 -15.50
C SER A 298 0.14 13.68 -14.59
N GLY A 299 1.37 13.26 -14.87
CA GLY A 299 2.13 12.36 -14.00
C GLY A 299 2.37 12.93 -12.60
N LYS A 300 2.33 12.04 -11.60
CA LYS A 300 2.41 12.36 -10.16
C LYS A 300 3.47 11.53 -9.46
N ILE A 301 3.81 11.92 -8.23
CA ILE A 301 4.72 11.18 -7.38
C ILE A 301 3.94 10.43 -6.31
N TRP A 302 3.48 9.24 -6.63
CA TRP A 302 2.75 8.38 -5.68
C TRP A 302 3.63 7.42 -4.91
N THR A 303 4.94 7.43 -5.17
CA THR A 303 5.91 6.61 -4.45
C THR A 303 6.14 7.14 -3.05
N HIS A 304 6.28 6.24 -2.07
CA HIS A 304 6.62 6.62 -0.70
C HIS A 304 8.10 6.97 -0.56
N PRO A 305 8.46 7.91 0.33
CA PRO A 305 9.84 8.07 0.78
C PRO A 305 10.31 6.81 1.50
N VAL A 306 11.55 6.40 1.23
CA VAL A 306 12.17 5.27 1.91
C VAL A 306 13.40 5.75 2.64
N ILE A 307 13.49 5.47 3.93
CA ILE A 307 14.68 5.75 4.74
C ILE A 307 15.29 4.41 5.15
N ALA A 308 16.54 4.19 4.78
CA ALA A 308 17.28 2.99 5.13
C ALA A 308 18.77 3.31 5.26
N ASN A 309 19.43 2.79 6.30
CA ASN A 309 20.87 2.91 6.51
C ASN A 309 21.39 4.36 6.43
N GLY A 310 20.66 5.30 7.07
CA GLY A 310 21.00 6.72 7.06
C GLY A 310 20.78 7.42 5.72
N LYS A 311 20.10 6.79 4.75
CA LYS A 311 19.85 7.35 3.43
C LYS A 311 18.35 7.49 3.18
N LEU A 312 17.97 8.64 2.62
CA LEU A 312 16.62 8.93 2.16
C LEU A 312 16.56 8.77 0.65
N TYR A 313 15.71 7.87 0.18
CA TYR A 313 15.44 7.61 -1.22
C TYR A 313 14.09 8.23 -1.60
N LEU A 314 14.11 9.06 -2.63
CA LEU A 314 12.92 9.66 -3.23
C LEU A 314 12.89 9.34 -4.71
N ARG A 315 11.73 8.88 -5.19
CA ARG A 315 11.51 8.62 -6.60
C ARG A 315 10.61 9.71 -7.20
N ASP A 316 10.87 10.04 -8.45
CA ASP A 316 10.02 10.88 -9.28
C ASP A 316 10.00 10.26 -10.68
N GLN A 317 8.97 9.44 -10.94
CA GLN A 317 8.81 8.72 -12.20
C GLN A 317 10.05 7.86 -12.56
N ASP A 318 10.87 8.30 -13.51
CA ASP A 318 12.10 7.67 -13.97
C ASP A 318 13.36 8.10 -13.20
N LEU A 319 13.26 9.12 -12.33
CA LEU A 319 14.36 9.62 -11.51
C LEU A 319 14.33 9.00 -10.11
N LEU A 320 15.51 8.63 -9.59
CA LEU A 320 15.71 8.19 -8.22
C LEU A 320 16.81 9.04 -7.58
N PHE A 321 16.49 9.67 -6.45
CA PHE A 321 17.40 10.48 -5.68
C PHE A 321 17.75 9.76 -4.37
N CYS A 322 18.98 9.99 -3.90
CA CYS A 322 19.47 9.48 -2.62
C CYS A 322 20.13 10.63 -1.86
N PHE A 323 19.67 10.89 -0.64
CA PHE A 323 20.20 11.92 0.24
C PHE A 323 20.77 11.27 1.50
N ASP A 324 21.87 11.81 2.01
CA ASP A 324 22.37 11.43 3.33
C ASP A 324 21.56 12.15 4.42
N VAL A 325 21.02 11.37 5.35
CA VAL A 325 20.19 11.84 6.46
C VAL A 325 20.64 11.23 7.78
N ALA A 326 21.83 10.62 7.83
CA ALA A 326 22.41 10.14 9.08
C ALA A 326 22.67 11.32 10.02
N ALA A 327 22.40 11.13 11.32
CA ALA A 327 22.86 12.07 12.33
C ALA A 327 24.39 12.15 12.27
N GLN A 328 24.92 13.38 12.19
CA GLN A 328 26.35 13.66 12.32
C GLN A 328 26.77 13.65 13.79
#